data_AF-A0A2M7ZP59-F1
#
_entry.id   AF-A0A2M7ZP59-F1
#
_cell.length_a   1.000
_cell.length_b   1.000
_cell.length_c   1.000
_cell.angle_alpha   90.00
_cell.angle_beta   90.00
_cell.angle_gamma   90.00
#
_symmetry.space_group_name_H-M   'P 1'
#
loop_
_entity.id
_entity.type
_entity.pdbx_description
1 polymer ?
#
loop_
_entity_poly.entity_id
_entity_poly.type
_entity_poly.pdbx_seq_one_letter_code
_entity_poly.pdbx_strand_id
1 'polypeptide(L)' 'MITKLTEQKADLDFQSGQTILIDKPKGWTSFKVVHQIRKAVKVKKVGHAGTLDPMATGLLIICTGKMTKSISEYQ' A
#
# COMPACT_ATOMS: atom_id res chain seq x y z
N MET A 1 3.95 -4.95 9.12
CA MET A 1 2.77 -4.87 8.24
C MET A 1 1.71 -4.01 8.92
N ILE A 2 1.12 -3.06 8.21
CA ILE A 2 0.17 -2.07 8.73
C ILE A 2 -1.25 -2.44 8.27
N THR A 3 -2.20 -2.45 9.19
CA THR A 3 -3.62 -2.72 8.96
C THR A 3 -4.49 -1.70 9.68
N LYS A 4 -5.82 -1.80 9.55
CA LYS A 4 -6.77 -0.97 10.30
C LYS A 4 -6.65 -1.14 11.83
N LEU A 5 -6.08 -2.27 12.29
CA LEU A 5 -5.92 -2.62 13.70
C LEU A 5 -4.53 -2.26 14.27
N THR A 6 -3.64 -1.67 13.47
CA THR A 6 -2.31 -1.29 13.97
C THR A 6 -2.41 -0.10 14.92
N GLU A 7 -2.25 -0.36 16.22
CA GLU A 7 -2.37 0.64 17.30
C GLU A 7 -1.09 1.47 17.46
N GLN A 8 0.09 0.85 17.32
CA GLN A 8 1.38 1.53 17.44
C GLN A 8 1.91 1.97 16.07
N LYS A 9 1.86 3.29 15.82
CA LYS A 9 2.31 3.93 14.56
C LYS A 9 3.61 4.74 14.71
N ALA A 10 4.15 4.83 15.94
CA ALA A 10 5.25 5.74 16.27
C ALA A 10 6.59 5.36 15.61
N ASP A 11 6.83 4.07 15.36
CA ASP A 11 8.10 3.55 14.81
C ASP A 11 8.03 3.15 13.32
N LEU A 12 7.09 3.73 12.57
CA LEU A 12 6.91 3.38 11.16
C LEU A 12 7.96 4.06 10.28
N ASP A 13 8.98 3.29 9.88
CA ASP A 13 9.92 3.71 8.83
C ASP A 13 9.41 3.32 7.44
N PHE A 14 8.76 4.28 6.76
CA PHE A 14 8.29 4.11 5.40
C PHE A 14 9.40 4.15 4.34
N GLN A 15 10.60 4.68 4.66
CA GLN A 15 11.74 4.71 3.74
C GLN A 15 12.43 3.34 3.66
N SER A 16 12.68 2.69 4.80
CA SER A 16 13.13 1.30 4.82
C SER A 16 12.07 0.39 4.21
N GLY A 17 10.79 0.67 4.49
CA GLY A 17 9.67 0.10 3.77
C GLY A 17 8.69 -0.59 4.70
N GLN A 18 7.41 -0.54 4.32
CA GLN A 18 6.31 -1.17 5.04
C GLN A 18 5.36 -1.84 4.05
N THR A 19 4.76 -2.96 4.46
CA THR A 19 3.61 -3.57 3.80
C THR A 19 2.33 -3.05 4.44
N ILE A 20 1.44 -2.45 3.66
CA ILE A 20 0.17 -1.86 4.10
C ILE A 20 -0.97 -2.63 3.41
N LEU A 21 -1.89 -3.15 4.21
CA LEU A 21 -3.07 -3.84 3.70
C LEU A 21 -4.22 -2.84 3.54
N ILE A 22 -4.64 -2.59 2.31
CA ILE A 22 -5.73 -1.68 2.00
C ILE A 22 -6.94 -2.47 1.52
N ASP A 23 -8.08 -2.23 2.14
CA ASP A 23 -9.37 -2.63 1.60
C ASP A 23 -9.81 -1.58 0.58
N LYS A 24 -9.62 -1.86 -0.71
CA LYS A 24 -9.84 -0.91 -1.80
C LYS A 24 -11.34 -0.71 -2.03
N PRO A 25 -11.85 0.53 -1.95
CA PRO A 25 -13.26 0.79 -2.21
C PRO A 25 -13.57 0.76 -3.72
N LYS A 26 -14.85 0.56 -4.04
CA LYS A 26 -15.36 0.63 -5.41
C LYS A 26 -15.18 2.05 -5.97
N GLY A 27 -14.94 2.16 -7.27
CA GLY A 27 -14.71 3.43 -7.96
C GLY A 27 -13.30 3.99 -7.81
N TRP A 28 -12.40 3.31 -7.09
CA TRP A 28 -10.99 3.68 -7.00
C TRP A 28 -10.14 2.74 -7.84
N THR A 29 -9.25 3.29 -8.67
CA THR A 29 -8.19 2.50 -9.32
C THR A 29 -7.13 2.10 -8.29
N SER A 30 -6.42 1.01 -8.54
CA SER A 30 -5.27 0.62 -7.71
C SER A 30 -4.19 1.71 -7.67
N PHE A 31 -3.97 2.42 -8.78
CA PHE A 31 -3.09 3.59 -8.84
C PHE A 31 -3.56 4.77 -7.98
N LYS A 32 -4.88 5.01 -7.87
CA LYS A 32 -5.42 6.05 -6.99
C LYS A 32 -5.08 5.74 -5.53
N VAL A 33 -5.17 4.47 -5.10
CA VAL A 33 -4.74 4.05 -3.76
C VAL A 33 -3.25 4.35 -3.56
N VAL A 34 -2.38 3.90 -4.48
CA VAL A 34 -0.93 4.17 -4.40
C VAL A 34 -0.64 5.66 -4.28
N HIS A 35 -1.33 6.50 -5.06
CA HIS A 35 -1.16 7.95 -5.02
C HIS A 35 -1.53 8.55 -3.65
N GLN A 36 -2.65 8.11 -3.08
CA GLN A 36 -3.09 8.56 -1.75
C GLN A 36 -2.12 8.12 -0.65
N ILE A 37 -1.67 6.87 -0.69
CA ILE A 37 -0.67 6.37 0.27
C ILE A 37 0.64 7.14 0.14
N ARG A 38 1.14 7.36 -1.08
CA ARG A 38 2.37 8.13 -1.33
C ARG A 38 2.30 9.54 -0.74
N LYS A 39 1.16 10.21 -0.84
CA LYS A 39 0.92 11.52 -0.20
C LYS A 39 0.92 11.44 1.33
N ALA A 40 0.31 10.40 1.90
CA ALA A 40 0.23 10.22 3.35
C ALA A 40 1.59 9.91 3.99
N VAL A 41 2.37 9.00 3.38
CA VAL A 41 3.64 8.52 3.96
C VAL A 41 4.85 9.37 3.57
N LYS A 42 4.72 10.29 2.61
CA LYS A 42 5.76 11.22 2.14
C LYS A 42 7.06 10.56 1.67
N VAL A 43 6.99 9.36 1.09
CA VAL A 43 8.13 8.66 0.49
C VAL A 43 8.02 8.58 -1.04
N LYS A 44 9.15 8.55 -1.74
CA LYS A 44 9.17 8.57 -3.21
C LYS A 44 8.63 7.27 -3.83
N LYS A 45 8.93 6.12 -3.21
CA LYS A 45 8.66 4.79 -3.78
C LYS A 45 7.51 4.09 -3.05
N VAL A 46 6.41 3.88 -3.76
CA VAL A 46 5.22 3.14 -3.30
C VAL A 46 4.70 2.32 -4.49
N GLY A 47 4.31 1.07 -4.27
CA GLY A 47 3.76 0.17 -5.28
C GLY A 47 2.67 -0.74 -4.71
N HIS A 48 1.94 -1.45 -5.58
CA HIS A 48 0.92 -2.43 -5.18
C HIS A 48 1.26 -3.84 -5.73
N ALA A 49 0.89 -4.90 -4.99
CA ALA A 49 1.06 -6.28 -5.43
C ALA A 49 -0.24 -6.80 -6.04
N GLY A 50 -0.40 -6.59 -7.36
CA GLY A 50 -1.60 -6.97 -8.10
C GLY A 50 -2.54 -5.80 -8.36
N THR A 51 -3.19 -5.81 -9.52
CA THR A 51 -4.08 -4.73 -9.96
C THR A 51 -5.52 -5.16 -9.77
N LEU A 52 -6.27 -4.35 -9.03
CA LEU A 52 -7.72 -4.44 -9.00
C LEU A 52 -8.33 -3.38 -9.92
N ASP A 53 -9.29 -3.80 -10.74
CA ASP A 53 -10.10 -2.92 -11.60
C ASP A 53 -10.84 -1.85 -10.78
N PRO A 54 -11.20 -0.70 -11.36
CA PRO A 54 -11.92 0.35 -10.65
C PRO A 54 -13.20 -0.14 -9.94
N MET A 55 -13.89 -1.12 -10.54
CA MET A 55 -15.13 -1.67 -9.99
C MET A 55 -14.92 -2.78 -8.95
N ALA A 56 -13.73 -3.38 -8.89
CA ALA A 56 -13.42 -4.40 -7.90
C ALA A 56 -13.24 -3.79 -6.50
N THR A 57 -13.55 -4.56 -5.47
CA THR A 57 -13.30 -4.20 -4.06
C THR A 57 -12.44 -5.28 -3.41
N GLY A 58 -11.89 -4.98 -2.23
CA GLY A 58 -11.19 -5.97 -1.42
C GLY A 58 -9.71 -5.67 -1.26
N LEU A 59 -8.95 -6.70 -0.88
CA LEU A 59 -7.58 -6.55 -0.43
C LEU A 59 -6.65 -6.10 -1.58
N LEU A 60 -5.98 -4.96 -1.37
CA LEU A 60 -4.89 -4.46 -2.17
C LEU A 60 -3.66 -4.29 -1.26
N ILE A 61 -2.61 -5.06 -1.53
CA ILE A 61 -1.35 -5.01 -0.79
C ILE A 61 -0.51 -3.87 -1.36
N ILE A 62 -0.09 -2.96 -0.49
CA ILE A 62 0.76 -1.81 -0.84
C ILE A 62 2.12 -1.97 -0.15
N CYS A 63 3.20 -1.72 -0.87
CA CYS A 63 4.55 -1.68 -0.31
C CYS A 63 5.14 -0.27 -0.44
N THR A 64 5.91 0.17 0.55
CA THR A 64 6.67 1.44 0.51
C THR A 64 8.19 1.19 0.49
N GLY A 65 8.96 2.21 0.13
CA GLY A 65 10.42 2.20 0.34
C GLY A 65 11.13 1.04 -0.37
N LYS A 66 12.11 0.42 0.31
CA LYS A 66 12.89 -0.70 -0.24
C LYS A 66 12.04 -1.95 -0.45
N MET A 67 11.00 -2.19 0.36
CA MET A 67 10.10 -3.34 0.26
C MET A 67 9.32 -3.43 -1.06
N THR A 68 9.19 -2.32 -1.81
CA THR A 68 8.62 -2.34 -3.16
C THR A 68 9.38 -3.23 -4.16
N LYS A 69 10.63 -3.62 -3.86
CA LYS A 69 11.40 -4.58 -4.68
C LYS A 69 10.92 -6.03 -4.51
N SER A 70 10.30 -6.35 -3.37
CA SER A 70 9.77 -7.67 -3.02
C SER A 70 8.29 -7.83 -3.39
N ILE A 71 7.74 -6.91 -4.18
CA ILE A 71 6.29 -6.88 -4.43
C ILE A 71 5.77 -8.08 -5.22
N SER A 72 6.64 -8.68 -6.04
CA SER A 72 6.36 -9.89 -6.82
C SER A 72 6.18 -11.14 -5.97
N GLU A 73 6.65 -11.14 -4.72
CA GLU A 73 6.43 -12.26 -3.78
C GLU A 73 4.97 -12.37 -3.34
N TYR A 74 4.16 -11.34 -3.63
CA TYR A 74 2.74 -11.26 -3.29
C TYR A 74 1.81 -11.26 -4.52
N GLN A 75 2.34 -11.42 -5.74
CA GLN A 75 1.57 -11.38 -6.99
C GLN A 75 1.04 -12.74 -7.42
#